data_AF-A0A8J4UGM0-F1
#
_entry.id   AF-A0A8J4UGM0-F1
#
_cell.length_a   1.000
_cell.length_b   1.000
_cell.length_c   1.000
_cell.angle_alpha   90.00
_cell.angle_beta   90.00
_cell.angle_gamma   90.00
#
_symmetry.space_group_name_H-M   'P 1'
#
loop_
_entity.id
_entity.type
_entity.pdbx_description
1 polymer ?
#
loop_
_entity_poly.entity_id
_entity_poly.type
_entity_poly.pdbx_seq_one_letter_code
_entity_poly.pdbx_strand_id
1 'polypeptide(L)'
;MAAPTGSAPRLGVSAAVLLFVSALCVPSALALIEGLYCGTQICYDVLGVSRDASKAEIGRAYRHLARIYHPDRFQAGDPALAGETAESAQQKFLLIATAYETLKDEESRRDYDYMLDHPEQYYSHYYTYYRRRLAPKVDVRIVILVTVCAISLFQYYSWWSSYTEAINYLTTVPKYRIQATELAKQQGLLNRTKEKGKNRRSKEEIREEEEEIIRDIIKNKIDIKGGYQKPNISDILLFKIILFPYHMCLYVAWYCSWVYRFTIRGEEYGEEEKLYIIRKNMKMSQAQFDSLDDHLRRTFLERRLWMKENYE
;
A
#
# COMPACT_ATOMS: atom_id res chain seq x y z
N MET A 1 85.32 -11.50 -5.92
CA MET A 1 85.74 -10.09 -5.94
C MET A 1 85.21 -9.47 -7.23
N ALA A 2 84.44 -8.40 -7.32
CA ALA A 2 83.62 -7.59 -6.42
C ALA A 2 82.58 -6.89 -7.33
N ALA A 3 81.35 -6.68 -6.87
CA ALA A 3 80.30 -5.99 -7.64
C ALA A 3 80.54 -4.47 -7.69
N PRO A 4 80.10 -3.74 -8.76
CA PRO A 4 80.14 -2.30 -8.77
C PRO A 4 78.91 -1.70 -8.07
N THR A 5 79.19 -0.70 -7.25
CA THR A 5 78.27 0.08 -6.41
C THR A 5 77.38 1.00 -7.25
N GLY A 6 76.06 0.90 -7.07
CA GLY A 6 75.09 1.88 -7.56
C GLY A 6 75.09 3.15 -6.71
N SER A 7 74.93 4.30 -7.35
CA SER A 7 74.58 5.56 -6.71
C SER A 7 73.30 6.11 -7.35
N ALA A 8 72.22 6.16 -6.57
CA ALA A 8 70.98 6.83 -6.93
C ALA A 8 70.89 8.17 -6.17
N PRO A 9 70.38 9.25 -6.78
CA PRO A 9 70.26 10.53 -6.10
C PRO A 9 69.07 10.51 -5.13
N ARG A 10 69.27 11.07 -3.94
CA ARG A 10 68.25 11.23 -2.91
C ARG A 10 67.24 12.30 -3.36
N LEU A 11 66.08 11.88 -3.88
CA LEU A 11 64.93 12.78 -4.02
C LEU A 11 64.40 13.13 -2.62
N GLY A 12 64.39 14.44 -2.33
CA GLY A 12 64.09 14.99 -1.02
C GLY A 12 62.65 14.76 -0.56
N VAL A 13 62.54 14.34 0.71
CA VAL A 13 61.30 14.18 1.48
C VAL A 13 60.43 15.46 1.51
N SER A 14 61.00 16.64 1.23
CA SER A 14 60.28 17.91 1.20
C SER A 14 59.20 18.03 0.12
N ALA A 15 59.36 17.39 -1.06
CA ALA A 15 58.37 17.52 -2.13
C ALA A 15 57.09 16.72 -1.85
N ALA A 16 57.23 15.57 -1.18
CA ALA A 16 56.10 14.70 -0.82
C ALA A 16 55.24 15.31 0.29
N VAL A 17 55.85 16.02 1.26
CA VAL A 17 55.12 16.68 2.35
C VAL A 17 54.36 17.91 1.85
N LEU A 18 54.92 18.68 0.90
CA LEU A 18 54.24 19.83 0.31
C LEU A 18 53.00 19.43 -0.52
N LEU A 19 53.06 18.32 -1.25
CA LEU A 19 51.91 17.78 -1.99
C LEU A 19 50.81 17.20 -1.06
N PHE A 20 51.20 16.65 0.09
CA PHE A 20 50.24 16.12 1.07
C PHE A 20 49.51 17.24 1.86
N VAL A 21 50.19 18.36 2.13
CA VAL A 21 49.59 19.50 2.84
C VAL A 21 48.62 20.28 1.93
N SER A 22 48.86 20.32 0.60
CA SER A 22 47.88 20.91 -0.34
C SER A 22 46.58 20.11 -0.49
N ALA A 23 46.59 18.82 -0.15
CA ALA A 23 45.39 17.96 -0.24
C ALA A 23 44.46 18.08 0.98
N LEU A 24 44.90 18.71 2.08
CA LEU A 24 44.13 18.90 3.31
C LEU A 24 43.37 20.22 3.38
N CYS A 25 43.61 21.15 2.44
CA CYS A 25 42.81 22.35 2.26
C CYS A 25 41.86 22.16 1.07
N VAL A 26 40.91 21.22 1.17
CA VAL A 26 39.68 21.37 0.39
C VAL A 26 38.91 22.51 1.06
N PRO A 27 38.71 23.65 0.38
CA PRO A 27 37.90 24.71 0.95
C PRO A 27 36.49 24.16 1.17
N SER A 28 35.97 24.33 2.39
CA SER A 28 34.58 24.06 2.76
C SER A 28 33.53 24.81 1.92
N ALA A 29 33.98 25.68 0.99
CA ALA A 29 33.15 26.44 0.07
C ALA A 29 32.63 25.63 -1.15
N LEU A 30 33.04 24.37 -1.34
CA LEU A 30 32.69 23.56 -2.51
C LEU A 30 31.77 22.37 -2.18
N ALA A 31 30.94 22.50 -1.14
CA ALA A 31 29.93 21.51 -0.80
C ALA A 31 28.58 21.71 -1.52
N LEU A 32 28.63 22.27 -2.73
CA LEU A 32 27.48 22.38 -3.61
C LEU A 32 27.30 21.07 -4.37
N ILE A 33 26.14 20.45 -4.23
CA ILE A 33 25.85 19.13 -4.76
C ILE A 33 25.50 19.25 -6.24
N GLU A 34 26.32 18.66 -7.12
CA GLU A 34 26.03 18.56 -8.55
C GLU A 34 24.67 17.86 -8.76
N GLY A 35 23.71 18.57 -9.36
CA GLY A 35 22.34 18.09 -9.60
C GLY A 35 21.26 18.54 -8.59
N LEU A 36 21.62 19.24 -7.51
CA LEU A 36 20.67 19.84 -6.57
C LEU A 36 20.59 21.36 -6.75
N TYR A 37 19.40 21.94 -6.71
CA TYR A 37 19.19 23.38 -6.87
C TYR A 37 19.94 23.95 -8.10
N CYS A 38 20.87 24.88 -7.90
CA CYS A 38 21.69 25.51 -8.94
C CYS A 38 22.99 24.75 -9.25
N GLY A 39 23.10 23.48 -8.85
CA GLY A 39 24.27 22.64 -9.07
C GLY A 39 25.47 23.17 -8.29
N THR A 40 26.58 23.42 -8.99
CA THR A 40 27.84 23.90 -8.41
C THR A 40 27.90 25.41 -8.17
N GLN A 41 26.83 26.16 -8.51
CA GLN A 41 26.76 27.60 -8.30
C GLN A 41 25.78 27.96 -7.16
N ILE A 42 26.07 29.04 -6.45
CA ILE A 42 25.16 29.59 -5.44
C ILE A 42 24.02 30.33 -6.17
N CYS A 43 22.76 29.99 -5.87
CA CYS A 43 21.60 30.57 -6.56
C CYS A 43 21.49 32.09 -6.39
N TYR A 44 21.97 32.63 -5.27
CA TYR A 44 22.06 34.07 -5.04
C TYR A 44 23.04 34.74 -6.01
N ASP A 45 24.20 34.12 -6.23
CA ASP A 45 25.23 34.61 -7.15
C ASP A 45 24.77 34.52 -8.61
N VAL A 46 24.05 33.44 -8.97
CA VAL A 46 23.42 33.28 -10.30
C VAL A 46 22.49 34.44 -10.63
N LEU A 47 21.74 34.93 -9.64
CA LEU A 47 20.86 36.09 -9.80
C LEU A 47 21.55 37.44 -9.53
N GLY A 48 22.79 37.45 -9.04
CA GLY A 48 23.53 38.65 -8.67
C GLY A 48 22.89 39.40 -7.49
N VAL A 49 22.31 38.69 -6.53
CA VAL A 49 21.62 39.28 -5.37
C VAL A 49 22.25 38.78 -4.06
N SER A 50 22.14 39.58 -2.99
CA SER A 50 22.59 39.14 -1.66
C SER A 50 21.67 38.06 -1.07
N ARG A 51 22.20 37.26 -0.14
CA ARG A 51 21.41 36.35 0.70
C ARG A 51 20.35 37.07 1.53
N ASP A 52 20.51 38.36 1.79
CA ASP A 52 19.51 39.20 2.49
C ASP A 52 18.50 39.87 1.54
N ALA A 53 18.58 39.60 0.22
CA ALA A 53 17.73 40.27 -0.75
C ALA A 53 16.24 39.98 -0.52
N SER A 54 15.43 41.01 -0.69
CA SER A 54 13.97 40.91 -0.60
C SER A 54 13.39 40.11 -1.78
N LYS A 55 12.19 39.53 -1.61
CA LYS A 55 11.47 38.87 -2.72
C LYS A 55 11.29 39.79 -3.94
N ALA A 56 11.14 41.09 -3.71
CA ALA A 56 11.02 42.09 -4.78
C ALA A 56 12.33 42.29 -5.55
N GLU A 57 13.48 42.28 -4.88
CA GLU A 57 14.82 42.36 -5.51
C GLU A 57 15.12 41.11 -6.31
N ILE A 58 14.88 39.93 -5.74
CA ILE A 58 15.04 38.64 -6.41
C ILE A 58 14.19 38.59 -7.69
N GLY A 59 12.93 39.01 -7.59
CA GLY A 59 12.03 39.08 -8.76
C GLY A 59 12.45 40.11 -9.81
N ARG A 60 13.06 41.24 -9.41
CA ARG A 60 13.59 42.24 -10.35
C ARG A 60 14.84 41.72 -11.08
N ALA A 61 15.77 41.13 -10.35
CA ALA A 61 16.99 40.55 -10.89
C ALA A 61 16.69 39.42 -11.89
N TYR A 62 15.78 38.51 -11.52
CA TYR A 62 15.31 37.45 -12.42
C TYR A 62 14.73 38.01 -13.72
N ARG A 63 13.81 39.00 -13.65
CA ARG A 63 13.21 39.58 -14.87
C ARG A 63 14.23 40.27 -15.78
N HIS A 64 15.25 40.89 -15.19
CA HIS A 64 16.33 41.52 -15.94
C HIS A 64 17.17 40.47 -16.68
N LEU A 65 17.67 39.47 -15.95
CA LEU A 65 18.50 38.39 -16.50
C LEU A 65 17.74 37.52 -17.50
N ALA A 66 16.48 37.19 -17.22
CA ALA A 66 15.62 36.42 -18.12
C ALA A 66 15.40 37.13 -19.46
N ARG A 67 15.35 38.47 -19.49
CA ARG A 67 15.27 39.25 -20.73
C ARG A 67 16.59 39.31 -21.48
N ILE A 68 17.72 39.19 -20.78
CA ILE A 68 19.05 39.16 -21.41
C ILE A 68 19.29 37.80 -22.05
N TYR A 69 19.06 36.73 -21.30
CA TYR A 69 19.35 35.36 -21.70
C TYR A 69 18.16 34.64 -22.37
N HIS A 70 17.12 35.36 -22.81
CA HIS A 70 15.97 34.75 -23.47
C HIS A 70 16.38 34.16 -24.83
N PRO A 71 16.01 32.90 -25.15
CA PRO A 71 16.43 32.23 -26.39
C PRO A 71 16.08 33.02 -27.67
N ASP A 72 14.93 33.71 -27.69
CA ASP A 72 14.51 34.53 -28.84
C ASP A 72 15.50 35.65 -29.20
N ARG A 73 16.29 36.16 -28.25
CA ARG A 73 17.29 37.20 -28.54
C ARG A 73 18.52 36.67 -29.26
N PHE A 74 18.84 35.39 -29.06
CA PHE A 74 19.98 34.74 -29.71
C PHE A 74 19.64 34.30 -31.14
N GLN A 75 18.35 34.11 -31.44
CA GLN A 75 17.88 33.90 -32.81
C GLN A 75 17.99 35.18 -33.67
N ALA A 76 18.04 36.36 -33.03
CA ALA A 76 18.05 37.66 -33.71
C ALA A 76 19.44 38.22 -34.05
N GLY A 77 20.53 37.49 -33.77
CA GLY A 77 21.89 37.92 -34.11
C GLY A 77 22.38 39.16 -33.33
N ASP A 78 21.96 39.30 -32.07
CA ASP A 78 22.20 40.48 -31.24
C ASP A 78 23.71 40.63 -30.88
N PRO A 79 24.39 41.74 -31.22
CA PRO A 79 25.85 41.90 -31.07
C PRO A 79 26.34 42.03 -29.61
N ALA A 80 25.43 42.20 -28.64
CA ALA A 80 25.75 42.24 -27.21
C ALA A 80 26.12 40.86 -26.61
N LEU A 81 26.03 39.79 -27.40
CA LEU A 81 26.29 38.40 -27.01
C LEU A 81 27.49 37.78 -27.76
N ALA A 82 28.37 38.63 -28.28
CA ALA A 82 29.59 38.23 -28.96
C ALA A 82 30.45 37.31 -28.07
N GLY A 83 30.44 36.01 -28.37
CA GLY A 83 31.21 34.98 -27.65
C GLY A 83 30.37 33.91 -26.95
N GLU A 84 29.05 34.04 -26.88
CA GLU A 84 28.15 33.01 -26.32
C GLU A 84 27.39 32.28 -27.43
N THR A 85 27.42 30.94 -27.40
CA THR A 85 26.60 30.11 -28.30
C THR A 85 25.15 30.07 -27.83
N ALA A 86 24.20 29.81 -28.75
CA ALA A 86 22.79 29.63 -28.40
C ALA A 86 22.57 28.55 -27.32
N GLU A 87 23.39 27.50 -27.34
CA GLU A 87 23.38 26.43 -26.32
C GLU A 87 23.82 26.93 -24.94
N SER A 88 24.89 27.73 -24.87
CA SER A 88 25.38 28.33 -23.61
C SER A 88 24.33 29.27 -23.00
N ALA A 89 23.66 30.06 -23.83
CA ALA A 89 22.59 30.94 -23.41
C ALA A 89 21.38 30.18 -22.82
N GLN A 90 20.98 29.08 -23.46
CA GLN A 90 19.90 28.23 -22.97
C GLN A 90 20.24 27.61 -21.61
N GLN A 91 21.47 27.13 -21.41
CA GLN A 91 21.92 26.60 -20.13
C GLN A 91 21.90 27.68 -19.03
N LYS A 92 22.39 28.89 -19.33
CA LYS A 92 22.32 30.03 -18.39
C LYS A 92 20.88 30.40 -18.05
N PHE A 93 19.99 30.42 -19.04
CA PHE A 93 18.57 30.71 -18.82
C PHE A 93 17.92 29.68 -17.89
N LEU A 94 18.18 28.38 -18.10
CA LEU A 94 17.69 27.31 -17.22
C LEU A 94 18.23 27.46 -15.78
N LEU A 95 19.51 27.82 -15.65
CA LEU A 95 20.14 28.05 -14.36
C LEU A 95 19.52 29.25 -13.62
N ILE A 96 19.28 30.37 -14.34
CA ILE A 96 18.60 31.57 -13.82
C ILE A 96 17.17 31.24 -13.38
N ALA A 97 16.43 30.47 -14.18
CA ALA A 97 15.08 30.02 -13.83
C ALA A 97 15.09 29.15 -12.57
N THR A 98 16.03 28.20 -12.48
CA THR A 98 16.16 27.32 -11.31
C THR A 98 16.54 28.09 -10.05
N ALA A 99 17.43 29.07 -10.16
CA ALA A 99 17.80 29.97 -9.07
C ALA A 99 16.60 30.77 -8.56
N TYR A 100 15.82 31.34 -9.49
CA TYR A 100 14.60 32.07 -9.13
C TYR A 100 13.55 31.15 -8.49
N GLU A 101 13.29 29.96 -9.04
CA GLU A 101 12.36 29.00 -8.45
C GLU A 101 12.74 28.60 -7.02
N THR A 102 14.04 28.40 -6.78
CA THR A 102 14.58 28.05 -5.46
C THR A 102 14.40 29.20 -4.45
N LEU A 103 14.64 30.44 -4.87
CA LEU A 103 14.67 31.61 -3.98
C LEU A 103 13.34 32.37 -3.87
N LYS A 104 12.39 32.12 -4.79
CA LYS A 104 11.10 32.82 -4.86
C LYS A 104 10.19 32.46 -3.69
N ASP A 105 10.06 31.18 -3.40
CA ASP A 105 9.25 30.70 -2.29
C ASP A 105 10.05 30.71 -0.99
N GLU A 106 9.40 31.12 0.10
CA GLU A 106 10.07 31.35 1.37
C GLU A 106 10.51 30.04 2.02
N GLU A 107 9.74 28.98 1.83
CA GLU A 107 10.05 27.67 2.38
C GLU A 107 11.16 26.99 1.57
N SER A 108 11.15 27.10 0.23
CA SER A 108 12.26 26.58 -0.60
C SER A 108 13.56 27.34 -0.38
N ARG A 109 13.47 28.67 -0.17
CA ARG A 109 14.62 29.50 0.19
C ARG A 109 15.20 29.09 1.53
N ARG A 110 14.35 28.82 2.53
CA ARG A 110 14.79 28.32 3.84
C ARG A 110 15.49 26.97 3.76
N ASP A 111 14.95 26.04 2.97
CA ASP A 111 15.59 24.73 2.75
C ASP A 111 16.95 24.88 2.07
N TYR A 112 17.04 25.80 1.09
CA TYR A 112 18.29 26.11 0.38
C TYR A 112 19.32 26.79 1.29
N ASP A 113 18.89 27.77 2.09
CA ASP A 113 19.70 28.47 3.08
C ASP A 113 20.24 27.48 4.13
N TYR A 114 19.38 26.58 4.63
CA TYR A 114 19.78 25.52 5.55
C TYR A 114 20.79 24.54 4.91
N MET A 115 20.64 24.24 3.62
CA MET A 115 21.64 23.45 2.88
C MET A 115 22.99 24.15 2.79
N LEU A 116 23.01 25.45 2.53
CA LEU A 116 24.26 26.22 2.48
C LEU A 116 24.96 26.27 3.85
N ASP A 117 24.19 26.35 4.94
CA ASP A 117 24.75 26.39 6.31
C ASP A 117 25.17 25.01 6.83
N HIS A 118 24.56 23.92 6.34
CA HIS A 118 24.77 22.54 6.80
C HIS A 118 25.11 21.56 5.68
N PRO A 119 26.21 21.79 4.92
CA PRO A 119 26.56 20.95 3.78
C PRO A 119 26.79 19.47 4.10
N GLU A 120 27.12 19.13 5.36
CA GLU A 120 27.39 17.77 5.81
C GLU A 120 26.14 16.86 5.76
N GLN A 121 24.93 17.42 5.76
CA GLN A 121 23.67 16.68 5.81
C GLN A 121 23.13 16.26 4.44
N TYR A 122 24.02 15.72 3.58
CA TYR A 122 23.73 15.37 2.18
C TYR A 122 22.38 14.67 1.95
N TYR A 123 22.13 13.57 2.67
CA TYR A 123 20.91 12.77 2.48
C TYR A 123 19.63 13.51 2.89
N SER A 124 19.71 14.38 3.89
CA SER A 124 18.57 15.18 4.36
C SER A 124 18.16 16.21 3.30
N HIS A 125 19.13 16.94 2.76
CA HIS A 125 18.90 17.94 1.71
C HIS A 125 18.40 17.31 0.42
N TYR A 126 18.98 16.17 0.03
CA TYR A 126 18.52 15.38 -1.10
C TYR A 126 17.04 14.99 -0.92
N TYR A 127 16.69 14.40 0.23
CA TYR A 127 15.31 14.01 0.51
C TYR A 127 14.34 15.21 0.48
N THR A 128 14.70 16.32 1.11
CA THR A 128 13.86 17.53 1.16
C THR A 128 13.63 18.12 -0.24
N TYR A 129 14.66 18.22 -1.06
CA TYR A 129 14.57 18.69 -2.44
C TYR A 129 13.63 17.82 -3.30
N TYR A 130 13.82 16.50 -3.28
CA TYR A 130 12.98 15.59 -4.07
C TYR A 130 11.56 15.51 -3.54
N ARG A 131 11.36 15.51 -2.23
CA ARG A 131 10.02 15.56 -1.62
C ARG A 131 9.27 16.79 -2.10
N ARG A 132 9.90 17.97 -2.13
CA ARG A 132 9.25 19.20 -2.60
C ARG A 132 8.86 19.17 -4.08
N ARG A 133 9.68 18.54 -4.93
CA ARG A 133 9.43 18.46 -6.38
C ARG A 133 8.52 17.31 -6.81
N LEU A 134 8.61 16.15 -6.14
CA LEU A 134 7.97 14.91 -6.56
C LEU A 134 6.84 14.43 -5.63
N ALA A 135 6.67 15.02 -4.44
CA ALA A 135 5.61 14.56 -3.54
C ALA A 135 4.24 14.74 -4.22
N PRO A 136 3.40 13.69 -4.25
CA PRO A 136 2.06 13.80 -4.79
C PRO A 136 1.29 14.83 -3.94
N LYS A 137 0.55 15.71 -4.62
CA LYS A 137 -0.30 16.72 -3.95
C LYS A 137 -1.48 16.11 -3.20
N VAL A 138 -1.76 14.82 -3.41
CA VAL A 138 -2.83 14.08 -2.75
C VAL A 138 -2.27 13.19 -1.65
N ASP A 139 -2.93 13.17 -0.51
CA ASP A 139 -2.56 12.27 0.58
C ASP A 139 -2.79 10.81 0.15
N VAL A 140 -1.71 10.03 0.13
CA VAL A 140 -1.72 8.61 -0.24
C VAL A 140 -2.72 7.82 0.62
N ARG A 141 -2.96 8.23 1.87
CA ARG A 141 -3.92 7.59 2.77
C ARG A 141 -5.35 7.66 2.24
N ILE A 142 -5.73 8.79 1.64
CA ILE A 142 -7.05 8.97 1.03
C ILE A 142 -7.21 8.02 -0.15
N VAL A 143 -6.17 7.90 -0.98
CA VAL A 143 -6.16 6.98 -2.12
C VAL A 143 -6.32 5.52 -1.66
N ILE A 144 -5.61 5.13 -0.60
CA ILE A 144 -5.73 3.79 -0.01
C ILE A 144 -7.15 3.57 0.54
N LEU A 145 -7.72 4.52 1.27
CA LEU A 145 -9.07 4.39 1.83
C LEU A 145 -10.12 4.21 0.72
N VAL A 146 -10.08 5.07 -0.31
CA VAL A 146 -11.03 5.01 -1.43
C VAL A 146 -10.91 3.68 -2.18
N THR A 147 -9.69 3.21 -2.43
CA THR A 147 -9.47 1.92 -3.11
C THR A 147 -9.96 0.75 -2.27
N VAL A 148 -9.71 0.73 -0.96
CA VAL A 148 -10.23 -0.31 -0.04
C VAL A 148 -11.77 -0.30 0.00
N CYS A 149 -12.39 0.87 0.05
CA CYS A 149 -13.86 1.01 0.00
C CYS A 149 -14.43 0.50 -1.33
N ALA A 150 -13.80 0.83 -2.46
CA ALA A 150 -14.25 0.37 -3.78
C ALA A 150 -14.14 -1.16 -3.92
N ILE A 151 -13.01 -1.75 -3.50
CA ILE A 151 -12.82 -3.21 -3.48
C ILE A 151 -13.86 -3.87 -2.57
N SER A 152 -14.10 -3.30 -1.39
CA SER A 152 -15.08 -3.81 -0.42
C SER A 152 -16.51 -3.82 -0.98
N LEU A 153 -16.90 -2.76 -1.70
CA LEU A 153 -18.20 -2.67 -2.35
C LEU A 153 -18.32 -3.71 -3.49
N PHE A 154 -17.29 -3.84 -4.32
CA PHE A 154 -17.25 -4.84 -5.37
C PHE A 154 -17.33 -6.27 -4.81
N GLN A 155 -16.59 -6.56 -3.74
CA GLN A 155 -16.64 -7.86 -3.04
C GLN A 155 -18.05 -8.16 -2.53
N TYR A 156 -18.69 -7.21 -1.85
CA TYR A 156 -20.04 -7.41 -1.33
C TYR A 156 -21.04 -7.69 -2.46
N TYR A 157 -20.97 -6.92 -3.54
CA TYR A 157 -21.83 -7.14 -4.71
C TYR A 157 -21.57 -8.50 -5.36
N SER A 158 -20.30 -8.87 -5.55
CA SER A 158 -19.91 -10.16 -6.13
C SER A 158 -20.43 -11.33 -5.28
N TRP A 159 -20.25 -11.28 -3.96
CA TRP A 159 -20.78 -12.32 -3.06
C TRP A 159 -22.30 -12.38 -3.04
N TRP A 160 -22.98 -11.22 -3.04
CA TRP A 160 -24.43 -11.17 -3.14
C TRP A 160 -24.95 -11.81 -4.44
N SER A 161 -24.27 -11.54 -5.56
CA SER A 161 -24.58 -12.15 -6.85
C SER A 161 -24.40 -13.67 -6.80
N SER A 162 -23.25 -14.15 -6.32
CA SER A 162 -22.97 -15.59 -6.20
C SER A 162 -23.96 -16.30 -5.25
N TYR A 163 -24.31 -15.69 -4.11
CA TYR A 163 -25.34 -16.21 -3.20
C TYR A 163 -26.70 -16.33 -3.89
N THR A 164 -27.10 -15.30 -4.65
CA THR A 164 -28.37 -15.29 -5.38
C THR A 164 -28.42 -16.39 -6.43
N GLU A 165 -27.32 -16.58 -7.17
CA GLU A 165 -27.18 -17.65 -8.16
C GLU A 165 -27.26 -19.04 -7.52
N ALA A 166 -26.59 -19.25 -6.39
CA ALA A 166 -26.67 -20.51 -5.65
C ALA A 166 -28.10 -20.82 -5.19
N ILE A 167 -28.84 -19.83 -4.66
CA ILE A 167 -30.24 -20.01 -4.28
C ILE A 167 -31.10 -20.36 -5.48
N ASN A 168 -30.93 -19.66 -6.60
CA ASN A 168 -31.66 -19.98 -7.84
C ASN A 168 -31.38 -21.42 -8.28
N TYR A 169 -30.12 -21.84 -8.28
CA TYR A 169 -29.76 -23.22 -8.60
C TYR A 169 -30.42 -24.23 -7.64
N LEU A 170 -30.33 -24.02 -6.32
CA LEU A 170 -30.91 -24.92 -5.32
C LEU A 170 -32.43 -25.08 -5.46
N THR A 171 -33.14 -24.03 -5.88
CA THR A 171 -34.60 -24.12 -6.13
C THR A 171 -34.95 -25.03 -7.31
N THR A 172 -34.06 -25.18 -8.29
CA THR A 172 -34.27 -26.07 -9.45
C THR A 172 -33.97 -27.53 -9.13
N VAL A 173 -33.08 -27.80 -8.18
CA VAL A 173 -32.66 -29.16 -7.85
C VAL A 173 -33.77 -29.89 -7.10
N PRO A 174 -34.25 -31.05 -7.60
CA PRO A 174 -35.39 -31.76 -6.99
C PRO A 174 -35.18 -32.12 -5.52
N LYS A 175 -33.95 -32.52 -5.13
CA LYS A 175 -33.60 -32.91 -3.76
C LYS A 175 -33.98 -31.83 -2.74
N TYR A 176 -33.54 -30.59 -2.97
CA TYR A 176 -33.77 -29.49 -2.04
C TYR A 176 -35.19 -28.96 -2.11
N ARG A 177 -35.80 -28.98 -3.31
CA ARG A 177 -37.21 -28.62 -3.48
C ARG A 177 -38.13 -29.54 -2.68
N ILE A 178 -37.93 -30.86 -2.76
CA ILE A 178 -38.73 -31.84 -1.99
C ILE A 178 -38.56 -31.56 -0.49
N GLN A 179 -37.33 -31.44 -0.01
CA GLN A 179 -37.04 -31.12 1.38
C GLN A 179 -37.72 -29.83 1.85
N ALA A 180 -37.66 -28.76 1.05
CA ALA A 180 -38.31 -27.49 1.35
C ALA A 180 -39.84 -27.60 1.36
N THR A 181 -40.44 -28.35 0.43
CA THR A 181 -41.88 -28.58 0.41
C THR A 181 -42.38 -29.38 1.61
N GLU A 182 -41.61 -30.39 2.06
CA GLU A 182 -41.93 -31.15 3.27
C GLU A 182 -41.88 -30.26 4.50
N LEU A 183 -40.86 -29.42 4.61
CA LEU A 183 -40.75 -28.47 5.71
C LEU A 183 -41.87 -27.42 5.68
N ALA A 184 -42.24 -26.92 4.50
CA ALA A 184 -43.35 -25.99 4.33
C ALA A 184 -44.68 -26.60 4.79
N LYS A 185 -44.91 -27.89 4.49
CA LYS A 185 -46.06 -28.65 4.98
C LYS A 185 -46.03 -28.80 6.50
N GLN A 186 -44.87 -29.13 7.08
CA GLN A 186 -44.70 -29.24 8.53
C GLN A 186 -44.98 -27.91 9.25
N GLN A 187 -44.60 -26.79 8.64
CA GLN A 187 -44.85 -25.44 9.15
C GLN A 187 -46.28 -24.94 8.89
N GLY A 188 -47.11 -25.71 8.17
CA GLY A 188 -48.49 -25.33 7.83
C GLY A 188 -48.59 -24.19 6.80
N LEU A 189 -47.49 -23.82 6.13
CA LEU A 189 -47.42 -22.69 5.21
C LEU A 189 -48.12 -22.97 3.87
N LEU A 190 -48.30 -24.25 3.50
CA LEU A 190 -48.95 -24.68 2.25
C LEU A 190 -50.45 -25.01 2.42
N ASN A 191 -51.07 -24.59 3.53
CA ASN A 191 -52.48 -24.92 3.78
C ASN A 191 -53.41 -24.13 2.86
N ARG A 192 -54.12 -24.88 1.99
CA ARG A 192 -55.12 -24.37 1.04
C ARG A 192 -56.40 -23.95 1.77
N THR A 193 -56.44 -22.78 2.41
CA THR A 193 -57.72 -22.15 2.73
C THR A 193 -58.44 -21.85 1.43
N LYS A 194 -59.53 -22.56 1.15
CA LYS A 194 -60.36 -22.35 -0.05
C LYS A 194 -61.01 -20.96 0.02
N GLU A 195 -60.36 -19.95 -0.56
CA GLU A 195 -60.95 -18.63 -0.74
C GLU A 195 -62.19 -18.77 -1.64
N LYS A 196 -63.37 -18.53 -1.06
CA LYS A 196 -64.65 -18.47 -1.79
C LYS A 196 -65.06 -17.01 -1.94
N GLY A 197 -65.17 -16.53 -3.17
CA GLY A 197 -65.67 -15.19 -3.48
C GLY A 197 -65.09 -14.61 -4.76
N LYS A 198 -65.49 -13.37 -5.06
CA LYS A 198 -65.05 -12.57 -6.23
C LYS A 198 -63.53 -12.27 -6.23
N ASN A 199 -62.84 -12.53 -5.11
CA ASN A 199 -61.43 -12.23 -4.87
C ASN A 199 -60.56 -13.50 -4.84
N ARG A 200 -60.88 -14.48 -5.69
CA ARG A 200 -60.14 -15.74 -5.78
C ARG A 200 -58.83 -15.51 -6.54
N ARG A 201 -57.70 -15.70 -5.86
CA ARG A 201 -56.36 -15.64 -6.47
C ARG A 201 -56.26 -16.57 -7.69
N SER A 202 -55.57 -16.10 -8.71
CA SER A 202 -55.36 -16.88 -9.94
C SER A 202 -54.53 -18.13 -9.64
N LYS A 203 -54.65 -19.17 -10.48
CA LYS A 203 -53.84 -20.39 -10.32
C LYS A 203 -52.34 -20.09 -10.41
N GLU A 204 -51.98 -19.07 -11.17
CA GLU A 204 -50.60 -18.62 -11.36
C GLU A 204 -50.06 -17.91 -10.12
N GLU A 205 -50.84 -16.98 -9.54
CA GLU A 205 -50.48 -16.30 -8.28
C GLU A 205 -50.24 -17.29 -7.13
N ILE A 206 -51.11 -18.31 -7.01
CA ILE A 206 -50.95 -19.35 -5.99
C ILE A 206 -49.64 -20.13 -6.22
N ARG A 207 -49.27 -20.38 -7.48
CA ARG A 207 -48.03 -21.08 -7.81
C ARG A 207 -46.80 -20.23 -7.48
N GLU A 208 -46.85 -18.93 -7.77
CA GLU A 208 -45.78 -17.99 -7.44
C GLU A 208 -45.58 -17.86 -5.92
N GLU A 209 -46.66 -17.79 -5.14
CA GLU A 209 -46.59 -17.78 -3.67
C GLU A 209 -45.98 -19.08 -3.12
N GLU A 210 -46.40 -20.24 -3.63
CA GLU A 210 -45.82 -21.53 -3.24
C GLU A 210 -44.32 -21.60 -3.58
N GLU A 211 -43.91 -21.06 -4.74
CA GLU A 211 -42.51 -20.98 -5.15
C GLU A 211 -41.70 -20.00 -4.28
N GLU A 212 -42.30 -18.89 -3.85
CA GLU A 212 -41.67 -17.94 -2.94
C GLU A 212 -41.46 -18.54 -1.55
N ILE A 213 -42.46 -19.25 -1.00
CA ILE A 213 -42.36 -19.97 0.27
C ILE A 213 -41.24 -21.02 0.22
N ILE A 214 -41.17 -21.81 -0.86
CA ILE A 214 -40.12 -22.80 -1.06
C ILE A 214 -38.75 -22.11 -1.12
N ARG A 215 -38.63 -21.00 -1.84
CA ARG A 215 -37.39 -20.22 -1.94
C ARG A 215 -36.97 -19.65 -0.58
N ASP A 216 -37.90 -19.14 0.22
CA ASP A 216 -37.61 -18.61 1.56
C ASP A 216 -37.13 -19.72 2.51
N ILE A 217 -37.76 -20.89 2.46
CA ILE A 217 -37.31 -22.05 3.23
C ILE A 217 -35.89 -22.46 2.83
N ILE A 218 -35.59 -22.52 1.53
CA ILE A 218 -34.25 -22.82 1.03
C ILE A 218 -33.24 -21.79 1.56
N LYS A 219 -33.57 -20.49 1.53
CA LYS A 219 -32.71 -19.42 2.06
C LYS A 219 -32.42 -19.56 3.56
N ASN A 220 -33.41 -19.97 4.34
CA ASN A 220 -33.35 -19.92 5.80
C ASN A 220 -32.91 -21.24 6.45
N LYS A 221 -33.06 -22.37 5.75
CA LYS A 221 -32.87 -23.71 6.33
C LYS A 221 -31.76 -24.52 5.68
N ILE A 222 -31.36 -24.18 4.46
CA ILE A 222 -30.23 -24.84 3.82
C ILE A 222 -28.98 -24.05 4.12
N ASP A 223 -28.07 -24.67 4.86
CA ASP A 223 -26.77 -24.08 5.19
C ASP A 223 -25.86 -24.13 3.95
N ILE A 224 -25.80 -23.01 3.23
CA ILE A 224 -24.91 -22.86 2.07
C ILE A 224 -23.53 -22.46 2.59
N LYS A 225 -22.61 -23.42 2.59
CA LYS A 225 -21.25 -23.21 3.07
C LYS A 225 -20.29 -22.78 1.95
N GLY A 226 -19.21 -22.11 2.33
CA GLY A 226 -18.12 -21.71 1.41
C GLY A 226 -18.40 -20.40 0.68
N GLY A 227 -17.90 -20.26 -0.56
CA GLY A 227 -17.95 -19.01 -1.33
C GLY A 227 -19.34 -18.53 -1.76
N TYR A 228 -20.38 -19.32 -1.49
CA TYR A 228 -21.78 -19.01 -1.80
C TYR A 228 -22.60 -18.72 -0.54
N GLN A 229 -21.97 -18.52 0.61
CA GLN A 229 -22.67 -18.17 1.84
C GLN A 229 -23.28 -16.77 1.74
N LYS A 230 -24.33 -16.53 2.52
CA LYS A 230 -24.93 -15.20 2.65
C LYS A 230 -23.84 -14.19 3.09
N PRO A 231 -23.65 -13.07 2.36
CA PRO A 231 -22.58 -12.14 2.67
C PRO A 231 -22.86 -11.43 4.01
N ASN A 232 -21.90 -11.52 4.93
CA ASN A 232 -21.91 -10.77 6.16
C ASN A 232 -21.05 -9.51 6.02
N ILE A 233 -21.47 -8.43 6.67
CA ILE A 233 -20.74 -7.16 6.64
C ILE A 233 -19.36 -7.29 7.31
N SER A 234 -19.24 -8.13 8.35
CA SER A 234 -17.98 -8.43 9.02
C SER A 234 -16.95 -9.10 8.13
N ASP A 235 -17.39 -9.81 7.09
CA ASP A 235 -16.50 -10.54 6.19
C ASP A 235 -15.88 -9.65 5.10
N ILE A 236 -16.39 -8.44 4.92
CA ILE A 236 -15.90 -7.46 3.96
C ILE A 236 -14.50 -6.99 4.35
N LEU A 237 -13.62 -6.79 3.35
CA LEU A 237 -12.24 -6.40 3.56
C LEU A 237 -12.08 -5.17 4.47
N LEU A 238 -12.88 -4.12 4.29
CA LEU A 238 -12.84 -2.93 5.12
C LEU A 238 -13.03 -3.26 6.62
N PHE A 239 -14.04 -4.06 6.96
CA PHE A 239 -14.30 -4.45 8.35
C PHE A 239 -13.23 -5.39 8.89
N LYS A 240 -12.69 -6.28 8.05
CA LYS A 240 -11.55 -7.12 8.42
C LYS A 240 -10.31 -6.31 8.77
N ILE A 241 -10.01 -5.25 8.02
CA ILE A 241 -8.89 -4.35 8.31
C ILE A 241 -9.12 -3.61 9.63
N ILE A 242 -10.34 -3.14 9.88
CA ILE A 242 -10.68 -2.42 11.11
C ILE A 242 -10.60 -3.36 12.34
N LEU A 243 -11.08 -4.59 12.22
CA LEU A 243 -11.09 -5.58 13.31
C LEU A 243 -9.76 -6.35 13.45
N PHE A 244 -8.86 -6.24 12.47
CA PHE A 244 -7.59 -6.98 12.47
C PHE A 244 -6.76 -6.76 13.73
N PRO A 245 -6.56 -5.52 14.24
CA PRO A 245 -5.80 -5.31 15.47
C PRO A 245 -6.42 -6.03 16.67
N TYR A 246 -7.75 -6.00 16.79
CA TYR A 246 -8.48 -6.68 17.85
C TYR A 246 -8.29 -8.20 17.79
N HIS A 247 -8.49 -8.81 16.61
CA HIS A 247 -8.29 -10.24 16.43
C HIS A 247 -6.82 -10.66 16.64
N MET A 248 -5.87 -9.82 16.26
CA MET A 248 -4.44 -10.06 16.48
C MET A 248 -4.13 -10.10 17.98
N CYS A 249 -4.63 -9.13 18.76
CA CYS A 249 -4.46 -9.13 20.21
C CYS A 249 -5.09 -10.36 20.88
N LEU A 250 -6.32 -10.72 20.48
CA LEU A 250 -6.97 -11.94 20.98
C LEU A 250 -6.17 -13.20 20.65
N TYR A 251 -5.65 -13.30 19.43
CA TYR A 251 -4.83 -14.43 19.01
C TYR A 251 -3.54 -14.53 19.83
N VAL A 252 -2.87 -13.41 20.10
CA VAL A 252 -1.67 -13.39 20.96
C VAL A 252 -2.00 -13.86 22.37
N ALA A 253 -3.09 -13.35 22.96
CA ALA A 253 -3.52 -13.77 24.29
C ALA A 253 -3.87 -15.26 24.35
N TRP A 254 -4.62 -15.75 23.35
CA TRP A 254 -4.93 -17.17 23.20
C TRP A 254 -3.65 -18.01 23.04
N TYR A 255 -2.70 -17.57 22.23
CA TYR A 255 -1.44 -18.27 21.99
C TYR A 255 -0.56 -18.33 23.25
N CYS A 256 -0.45 -17.23 23.99
CA CYS A 256 0.24 -17.21 25.28
C CYS A 256 -0.40 -18.17 26.28
N SER A 257 -1.74 -18.20 26.35
CA SER A 257 -2.48 -19.16 27.17
C SER A 257 -2.24 -20.61 26.73
N TRP A 258 -2.23 -20.87 25.41
CA TRP A 258 -1.94 -22.18 24.84
C TRP A 258 -0.55 -22.68 25.25
N VAL A 259 0.48 -21.85 25.06
CA VAL A 259 1.87 -22.20 25.44
C VAL A 259 1.95 -22.47 26.94
N TYR A 260 1.31 -21.65 27.77
CA TYR A 260 1.29 -21.86 29.22
C TYR A 260 0.62 -23.19 29.62
N ARG A 261 -0.56 -23.50 29.08
CA ARG A 261 -1.33 -24.71 29.43
C ARG A 261 -0.66 -25.99 28.94
N PHE A 262 -0.25 -26.02 27.68
CA PHE A 262 0.20 -27.28 27.05
C PHE A 262 1.72 -27.46 27.08
N THR A 263 2.51 -26.38 27.03
CA THR A 263 3.98 -26.49 27.04
C THR A 263 4.55 -26.40 28.46
N ILE A 264 4.00 -25.54 29.31
CA ILE A 264 4.54 -25.34 30.68
C ILE A 264 3.84 -26.25 31.70
N ARG A 265 2.49 -26.26 31.72
CA ARG A 265 1.72 -27.09 32.67
C ARG A 265 1.52 -28.54 32.23
N GLY A 266 1.68 -28.84 30.94
CA GLY A 266 1.53 -30.19 30.40
C GLY A 266 0.11 -30.75 30.53
N GLU A 267 -0.92 -29.91 30.44
CA GLU A 267 -2.32 -30.36 30.49
C GLU A 267 -2.67 -31.25 29.28
N GLU A 268 -3.58 -32.20 29.45
CA GLU A 268 -4.10 -33.00 28.33
C GLU A 268 -5.00 -32.14 27.42
N TYR A 269 -4.92 -32.37 26.11
CA TYR A 269 -5.75 -31.65 25.14
C TYR A 269 -7.24 -32.00 25.31
N GLY A 270 -8.07 -30.97 25.45
CA GLY A 270 -9.53 -31.08 25.34
C GLY A 270 -9.97 -31.37 23.90
N GLU A 271 -11.27 -31.54 23.70
CA GLU A 271 -11.82 -31.86 22.38
C GLU A 271 -11.59 -30.71 21.38
N GLU A 272 -11.77 -29.46 21.80
CA GLU A 272 -11.58 -28.29 20.95
C GLU A 272 -10.12 -28.13 20.50
N GLU A 273 -9.17 -28.36 21.41
CA GLU A 273 -7.75 -28.28 21.11
C GLU A 273 -7.29 -29.42 20.20
N LYS A 274 -7.83 -30.63 20.39
CA LYS A 274 -7.64 -31.75 19.46
C LYS A 274 -8.13 -31.41 18.07
N LEU A 275 -9.33 -30.84 17.95
CA LEU A 275 -9.89 -30.42 16.66
C LEU A 275 -9.05 -29.31 16.01
N TYR A 276 -8.54 -28.35 16.78
CA TYR A 276 -7.62 -27.32 16.27
C TYR A 276 -6.34 -27.93 15.69
N ILE A 277 -5.73 -28.90 16.40
CA ILE A 277 -4.52 -29.59 15.94
C ILE A 277 -4.82 -30.43 14.69
N ILE A 278 -5.93 -31.18 14.67
CA ILE A 278 -6.36 -31.97 13.50
C ILE A 278 -6.48 -31.06 12.27
N ARG A 279 -7.21 -29.95 12.39
CA ARG A 279 -7.36 -28.97 11.31
C ARG A 279 -6.00 -28.48 10.80
N LYS A 280 -5.06 -28.20 11.71
CA LYS A 280 -3.72 -27.73 11.38
C LYS A 280 -2.89 -28.81 10.67
N ASN A 281 -2.95 -30.06 11.13
CA ASN A 281 -2.28 -31.21 10.50
C ASN A 281 -2.80 -31.43 9.07
N MET A 282 -4.12 -31.27 8.88
CA MET A 282 -4.79 -31.40 7.58
C MET A 282 -4.60 -30.21 6.65
N LYS A 283 -3.95 -29.12 7.10
CA LYS A 283 -3.77 -27.88 6.33
C LYS A 283 -5.08 -27.29 5.80
N MET A 284 -6.17 -27.48 6.54
CA MET A 284 -7.49 -27.00 6.16
C MET A 284 -7.70 -25.56 6.66
N SER A 285 -8.34 -24.74 5.82
CA SER A 285 -8.85 -23.43 6.27
C SER A 285 -9.97 -23.63 7.29
N GLN A 286 -10.23 -22.62 8.12
CA GLN A 286 -11.32 -22.68 9.10
C GLN A 286 -12.67 -22.96 8.42
N ALA A 287 -12.97 -22.26 7.32
CA ALA A 287 -14.21 -22.46 6.56
C ALA A 287 -14.34 -23.87 5.96
N GLN A 288 -13.24 -24.49 5.49
CA GLN A 288 -13.25 -25.87 5.01
C GLN A 288 -13.47 -26.89 6.14
N PHE A 289 -12.94 -26.61 7.32
CA PHE A 289 -13.13 -27.46 8.49
C PHE A 289 -14.56 -27.33 9.03
N ASP A 290 -15.09 -26.11 9.04
CA ASP A 290 -16.46 -25.80 9.43
C ASP A 290 -17.49 -26.38 8.45
N SER A 291 -17.08 -26.65 7.20
CA SER A 291 -17.93 -27.33 6.22
C SER A 291 -18.04 -28.83 6.39
N LEU A 292 -17.11 -29.45 7.11
CA LEU A 292 -17.18 -30.89 7.41
C LEU A 292 -18.40 -31.22 8.26
N ASP A 293 -18.93 -32.41 8.01
CA ASP A 293 -20.05 -32.97 8.76
C ASP A 293 -19.62 -33.35 10.19
N ASP A 294 -20.51 -33.22 11.16
CA ASP A 294 -20.17 -33.46 12.57
C ASP A 294 -19.77 -34.91 12.82
N HIS A 295 -20.37 -35.85 12.07
CA HIS A 295 -19.98 -37.26 12.08
C HIS A 295 -18.51 -37.45 11.68
N LEU A 296 -18.07 -36.75 10.63
CA LEU A 296 -16.70 -36.86 10.15
C LEU A 296 -15.69 -36.28 11.15
N ARG A 297 -16.04 -35.17 11.82
CA ARG A 297 -15.21 -34.60 12.89
C ARG A 297 -15.05 -35.57 14.06
N ARG A 298 -16.12 -36.28 14.45
CA ARG A 298 -16.05 -37.34 15.47
C ARG A 298 -15.15 -38.49 15.02
N THR A 299 -15.24 -38.93 13.77
CA THR A 299 -14.35 -39.96 13.23
C THR A 299 -12.88 -39.53 13.31
N PHE A 300 -12.55 -38.25 13.12
CA PHE A 300 -11.18 -37.75 13.26
C PHE A 300 -10.66 -37.81 14.70
N LEU A 301 -11.54 -37.55 15.67
CA LEU A 301 -11.23 -37.71 17.09
C LEU A 301 -11.03 -39.17 17.45
N GLU A 302 -11.90 -40.07 16.98
CA GLU A 302 -11.78 -41.51 17.21
C GLU A 302 -10.46 -42.08 16.66
N ARG A 303 -10.07 -41.64 15.45
CA ARG A 303 -8.80 -42.02 14.81
C ARG A 303 -7.57 -41.33 15.40
N ARG A 304 -7.75 -40.45 16.38
CA ARG A 304 -6.68 -39.72 17.06
C ARG A 304 -5.74 -38.97 16.11
N LEU A 305 -6.31 -38.30 15.10
CA LEU A 305 -5.56 -37.58 14.06
C LEU A 305 -4.85 -36.31 14.56
N TRP A 306 -4.99 -35.96 15.85
CA TRP A 306 -4.20 -34.91 16.48
C TRP A 306 -2.75 -35.36 16.75
N MET A 307 -2.49 -36.67 16.82
CA MET A 307 -1.14 -37.22 16.94
C MET A 307 -0.51 -37.29 15.55
N LYS A 308 0.70 -36.73 15.41
CA LYS A 308 1.39 -36.63 14.13
C LYS A 308 1.63 -38.00 13.47
N GLU A 309 1.90 -39.02 14.29
CA GLU A 309 2.16 -40.41 13.86
C GLU A 309 0.95 -41.07 13.20
N ASN A 310 -0.27 -40.69 13.57
CA ASN A 310 -1.49 -41.26 12.99
C ASN A 310 -1.90 -40.59 11.67
N TYR A 311 -1.15 -39.57 11.26
CA TYR A 311 -1.42 -38.77 10.07
C TYR A 311 -0.47 -39.07 8.91
N GLU A 312 0.72 -39.62 9.19
CA GLU A 312 1.68 -40.13 8.20
C GLU A 312 1.26 -41.52 7.68
#